data_AF-A0A1Q5QVT4-F1
#
_entry.id   AF-A0A1Q5QVT4-F1
#
_cell.length_a   1.000
_cell.length_b   1.000
_cell.length_c   1.000
_cell.angle_alpha   90.00
_cell.angle_beta   90.00
_cell.angle_gamma   90.00
#
_symmetry.space_group_name_H-M   'P 1'
#
loop_
_entity.id
_entity.type
_entity.pdbx_description
1 polymer ?
#
loop_
_entity_poly.entity_id
_entity_poly.type
_entity_poly.pdbx_seq_one_letter_code
_entity_poly.pdbx_strand_id
1 'polypeptide(L)'
;MQAFRKLFPHQTAAELAIRTGAEIRHCERCLAGDRDLGSGFQTKLLQSDVGDKILDAIMGEARPAWWVGFKKQLELSKLVKAQAELGRQIESMQRGMAD
;
A
#
# COMPACT_ATOMS: atom_id res chain seq x y z
N MET A 1 -9.49 -3.44 -12.05
CA MET A 1 -8.12 -2.99 -12.45
C MET A 1 -7.90 -1.47 -12.46
N GLN A 2 -8.93 -0.62 -12.61
CA GLN A 2 -8.73 0.85 -12.62
C GLN A 2 -8.01 1.40 -11.38
N ALA A 3 -8.23 0.81 -10.19
CA ALA A 3 -7.54 1.19 -8.97
C ALA A 3 -6.01 1.08 -9.08
N PHE A 4 -5.49 0.01 -9.70
CA PHE A 4 -4.04 -0.15 -9.90
C PHE A 4 -3.48 0.91 -10.83
N ARG A 5 -4.22 1.32 -11.86
CA ARG A 5 -3.80 2.42 -12.75
C ARG A 5 -3.81 3.78 -12.05
N LYS A 6 -4.67 3.98 -11.05
CA LYS A 6 -4.66 5.19 -10.21
C LYS A 6 -3.48 5.18 -9.23
N LEU A 7 -3.13 4.01 -8.68
CA LEU A 7 -2.00 3.84 -7.76
C LEU A 7 -0.65 3.92 -8.47
N PHE A 8 -0.57 3.37 -9.67
CA PHE A 8 0.64 3.28 -10.49
C PHE A 8 0.32 3.78 -11.91
N PRO A 9 0.30 5.11 -12.12
CA PRO A 9 -0.09 5.70 -13.40
C PRO A 9 0.88 5.39 -14.54
N HIS A 10 2.14 5.13 -14.19
CA HIS A 10 3.18 4.72 -15.13
C HIS A 10 3.59 3.28 -14.81
N GLN A 11 3.77 2.48 -15.86
CA GLN A 11 4.31 1.11 -15.75
C GLN A 11 3.58 0.20 -14.75
N THR A 12 2.24 0.29 -14.69
CA THR A 12 1.42 -0.47 -13.72
C THR A 12 1.77 -1.97 -13.67
N ALA A 13 2.03 -2.60 -14.83
CA ALA A 13 2.37 -4.02 -14.88
C ALA A 13 3.72 -4.34 -14.21
N ALA A 14 4.72 -3.48 -14.35
CA ALA A 14 6.03 -3.65 -13.71
C ALA A 14 5.92 -3.49 -12.19
N GLU A 15 5.17 -2.49 -11.72
CA GLU A 15 4.93 -2.27 -10.28
C GLU A 15 4.21 -3.45 -9.62
N LEU A 16 3.28 -4.08 -10.35
CA LEU A 16 2.62 -5.31 -9.91
C LEU A 16 3.58 -6.50 -9.90
N ALA A 17 4.42 -6.65 -10.93
CA ALA A 17 5.40 -7.71 -11.01
C ALA A 17 6.41 -7.65 -9.85
N ILE A 18 6.91 -6.45 -9.52
CA ILE A 18 7.82 -6.21 -8.40
C ILE A 18 7.21 -6.67 -7.07
N ARG A 19 5.95 -6.33 -6.81
CA ARG A 19 5.30 -6.62 -5.52
C ARG A 19 4.80 -8.05 -5.38
N THR A 20 4.47 -8.69 -6.50
CA THR A 20 3.89 -10.05 -6.49
C THR A 20 4.90 -11.13 -6.87
N GLY A 21 6.06 -10.75 -7.43
CA GLY A 21 7.02 -11.68 -8.03
C GLY A 21 6.44 -12.44 -9.23
N ALA A 22 5.33 -11.96 -9.81
CA ALA A 22 4.76 -12.55 -11.01
C ALA A 22 5.46 -12.01 -12.26
N GLU A 23 5.38 -12.76 -13.36
CA GLU A 23 5.87 -12.28 -14.65
C GLU A 23 5.10 -11.04 -15.11
N ILE A 24 5.80 -10.08 -15.73
CA ILE A 24 5.20 -8.85 -16.26
C ILE A 24 4.05 -9.17 -17.22
N ARG A 25 4.23 -10.16 -18.10
CA ARG A 25 3.19 -10.60 -19.04
C ARG A 25 1.92 -11.10 -18.34
N HIS A 26 2.06 -11.75 -17.19
CA HIS A 26 0.91 -12.15 -16.38
C HIS A 26 0.18 -10.91 -15.83
N CYS A 27 0.92 -9.94 -15.29
CA CYS A 27 0.35 -8.68 -14.80
C CYS A 27 -0.37 -7.89 -15.90
N GLU A 28 0.18 -7.83 -17.11
CA GLU A 28 -0.45 -7.18 -18.28
C GLU A 28 -1.78 -7.83 -18.64
N ARG A 29 -1.83 -9.16 -18.69
CA ARG A 29 -3.08 -9.90 -18.97
C ARG A 29 -4.13 -9.68 -17.89
N CYS A 30 -3.73 -9.66 -16.61
CA CYS A 30 -4.66 -9.32 -15.53
C CYS A 30 -5.14 -7.86 -15.65
N LEU A 31 -4.27 -6.92 -16.05
CA LEU A 31 -4.63 -5.51 -16.30
C LEU A 31 -5.58 -5.33 -17.48
N ALA A 32 -5.48 -6.20 -18.49
CA ALA A 32 -6.37 -6.23 -19.64
C ALA A 32 -7.74 -6.87 -19.33
N GLY A 33 -7.84 -7.63 -18.23
CA GLY A 33 -9.04 -8.41 -17.90
C GLY A 33 -9.09 -9.79 -18.55
N ASP A 34 -8.02 -10.20 -19.24
CA ASP A 34 -7.90 -11.52 -19.89
C ASP A 34 -7.67 -12.66 -18.89
N ARG A 35 -7.30 -12.32 -17.65
CA ARG A 35 -7.13 -13.26 -16.54
C ARG A 35 -7.55 -12.65 -15.23
N ASP A 36 -8.11 -13.49 -14.37
CA ASP A 36 -8.36 -13.15 -12.98
C ASP A 36 -7.08 -13.12 -12.15
N LEU A 37 -7.09 -12.23 -11.16
CA LEU A 37 -6.10 -12.18 -10.11
C LEU A 37 -6.33 -13.38 -9.18
N GLY A 38 -5.56 -14.45 -9.35
CA GLY A 38 -5.63 -15.61 -8.45
C GLY A 38 -5.41 -15.21 -6.99
N SER A 39 -5.95 -15.99 -6.04
CA SER A 39 -5.90 -15.69 -4.60
C SER A 39 -4.49 -15.39 -4.10
N GLY A 40 -3.48 -16.17 -4.51
CA GLY A 40 -2.08 -15.95 -4.15
C GLY A 40 -1.52 -14.61 -4.63
N PHE A 41 -1.96 -14.12 -5.80
CA PHE A 41 -1.57 -12.82 -6.32
C PHE A 41 -2.16 -11.69 -5.46
N GLN A 42 -3.44 -11.82 -5.09
CA GLN A 42 -4.12 -10.87 -4.22
C GLN A 42 -3.49 -10.83 -2.82
N THR A 43 -3.14 -11.99 -2.25
CA THR A 43 -2.46 -12.07 -0.96
C THR A 43 -1.13 -11.34 -0.97
N LYS A 44 -0.28 -11.57 -1.98
CA LYS A 44 1.01 -10.88 -2.09
C LYS A 44 0.85 -9.37 -2.24
N LEU A 45 -0.15 -8.94 -3.00
CA LEU A 45 -0.49 -7.52 -3.12
C LEU A 45 -0.91 -6.90 -1.79
N LEU A 46 -1.76 -7.56 -1.01
CA LEU A 46 -2.19 -7.08 0.31
C LEU A 46 -1.04 -7.04 1.33
N GLN A 47 -0.02 -7.88 1.15
CA GLN A 47 1.18 -7.91 1.99
C GLN A 47 2.26 -6.90 1.56
N SER A 48 2.09 -6.22 0.42
CA SER A 48 3.05 -5.25 -0.08
C SER A 48 2.96 -3.90 0.65
N ASP A 49 3.91 -3.01 0.36
CA ASP A 49 3.97 -1.62 0.81
C ASP A 49 2.73 -0.77 0.44
N VAL A 50 1.93 -1.23 -0.52
CA VAL A 50 0.68 -0.57 -0.95
C VAL A 50 -0.58 -1.35 -0.56
N GLY A 51 -0.45 -2.36 0.31
CA GLY A 51 -1.54 -3.26 0.69
C GLY A 51 -2.76 -2.53 1.28
N ASP A 52 -2.55 -1.44 2.02
CA ASP A 52 -3.62 -0.60 2.58
C ASP A 52 -4.44 0.08 1.47
N LYS A 53 -3.77 0.64 0.47
CA LYS A 53 -4.40 1.28 -0.69
C LYS A 53 -5.15 0.27 -1.56
N ILE A 54 -4.61 -0.94 -1.68
CA ILE A 54 -5.26 -2.03 -2.41
C ILE A 54 -6.52 -2.47 -1.68
N LEU A 55 -6.45 -2.63 -0.36
CA LEU A 55 -7.62 -2.95 0.45
C LEU A 55 -8.66 -1.84 0.38
N ASP A 56 -8.29 -0.55 0.46
CA ASP A 56 -9.21 0.57 0.30
C ASP A 56 -9.91 0.56 -1.07
N ALA A 57 -9.17 0.24 -2.14
CA ALA A 57 -9.74 0.09 -3.46
C ALA A 57 -10.70 -1.10 -3.60
N ILE A 58 -10.41 -2.24 -2.95
CA ILE A 58 -11.29 -3.42 -2.92
C ILE A 58 -12.58 -3.11 -2.16
N MET A 59 -12.45 -2.42 -1.02
CA MET A 59 -13.60 -2.05 -0.20
C MET A 59 -14.49 -1.02 -0.89
N GLY A 60 -13.92 -0.13 -1.70
CA GLY A 60 -14.67 0.87 -2.47
C GLY A 60 -15.56 1.74 -1.57
N GLU A 61 -16.87 1.72 -1.82
CA GLU A 61 -17.86 2.42 -0.98
C GLU A 61 -18.30 1.63 0.25
N ALA A 62 -17.93 0.35 0.37
CA ALA A 62 -18.29 -0.45 1.53
C ALA A 62 -17.64 0.11 2.80
N ARG A 63 -18.44 0.17 3.87
CA ARG A 63 -18.04 0.66 5.20
C ARG A 63 -18.42 -0.32 6.31
N PRO A 64 -18.04 -1.62 6.23
CA PRO A 64 -18.30 -2.52 7.34
C PRO A 64 -17.55 -2.06 8.60
N ALA A 65 -18.12 -2.36 9.78
CA ALA A 65 -17.60 -1.84 11.05
C ALA A 65 -16.12 -2.20 11.29
N TRP A 66 -15.71 -3.43 10.92
CA TRP A 66 -14.32 -3.87 11.01
C TRP A 66 -13.39 -3.00 10.15
N TRP A 67 -13.82 -2.59 8.96
CA TRP A 67 -13.03 -1.78 8.03
C TRP A 67 -12.85 -0.36 8.54
N VAL A 68 -13.92 0.22 9.09
CA VAL A 68 -13.85 1.56 9.72
C VAL A 68 -12.90 1.54 10.91
N GLY A 69 -12.97 0.52 11.76
CA GLY A 69 -12.05 0.33 12.88
C GLY A 69 -10.60 0.15 12.41
N PHE A 70 -10.38 -0.72 11.42
CA PHE A 70 -9.07 -0.97 10.85
C PHE A 70 -8.44 0.28 10.23
N LYS A 71 -9.20 1.08 9.47
CA LYS A 71 -8.69 2.36 8.94
C LYS A 71 -8.24 3.32 10.02
N LYS A 72 -9.01 3.44 11.11
CA LYS A 72 -8.61 4.28 12.26
C LYS A 72 -7.30 3.78 12.88
N GLN A 73 -7.12 2.47 13.00
CA GLN A 73 -5.88 1.88 13.52
C GLN A 73 -4.68 2.11 12.58
N LEU A 74 -4.88 2.00 11.26
CA LEU A 74 -3.83 2.31 10.29
C LEU A 74 -3.38 3.77 10.38
N GLU A 75 -4.33 4.71 10.44
CA GLU A 75 -4.01 6.14 10.58
C GLU A 75 -3.32 6.44 11.91
N LEU A 76 -3.77 5.84 13.02
CA LEU A 76 -3.09 5.95 14.30
C LEU A 76 -1.66 5.43 14.23
N SER A 77 -1.44 4.26 13.61
CA SER A 77 -0.11 3.69 13.46
C SER A 77 0.84 4.59 12.64
N LYS A 78 0.32 5.21 11.57
CA LYS A 78 1.07 6.20 10.77
C LYS A 78 1.49 7.40 11.64
N LEU A 79 0.55 7.95 12.43
CA LEU A 79 0.82 9.07 13.31
C LEU A 79 1.85 8.74 14.40
N VAL A 80 1.74 7.57 15.04
CA VAL A 80 2.70 7.12 16.05
C VAL A 80 4.10 6.97 15.46
N LYS A 81 4.23 6.40 14.26
CA LYS A 81 5.53 6.30 13.57
C LYS A 81 6.10 7.67 13.23
N ALA A 82 5.28 8.59 12.74
CA ALA A 82 5.70 9.95 12.43
C ALA A 82 6.15 10.70 13.70
N GLN A 83 5.43 10.56 14.82
CA GLN A 83 5.81 11.15 16.10
C GLN A 83 7.17 10.64 16.57
N ALA A 84 7.41 9.33 16.50
CA ALA A 84 8.69 8.74 16.90
C ALA A 84 9.86 9.25 16.02
N GLU A 85 9.63 9.40 14.71
CA GLU A 85 10.64 9.94 13.79
C GLU A 85 10.95 11.41 14.08
N LEU A 86 9.93 12.24 14.28
CA LEU A 86 10.11 13.65 14.65
C LEU A 86 10.82 13.80 16.00
N GLY A 87 10.52 12.93 16.97
CA GLY A 87 11.21 12.89 18.26
C GLY A 87 12.73 12.67 18.09
N ARG A 88 13.13 11.69 17.26
CA ARG A 88 14.55 11.46 16.95
C ARG A 88 15.22 12.66 16.28
N GLN A 89 14.52 13.35 15.39
CA GLN A 89 15.06 14.55 14.72
C GLN A 89 15.25 15.71 15.70
N ILE A 90 14.30 15.93 16.62
CA ILE A 90 14.41 16.93 17.68
C ILE A 90 15.62 16.64 18.57
N GLU A 91 15.78 15.40 19.04
CA GLU A 91 16.93 15.00 19.86
C GLU A 91 18.27 15.17 19.13
N SER A 92 18.31 14.90 17.82
CA SER A 92 19.50 15.14 17.00
C SER A 92 19.83 16.63 16.88
N MET A 93 18.82 17.48 16.68
CA MET A 93 19.01 18.93 16.60
C MET A 93 19.43 19.51 17.95
N GLN A 94 18.84 19.06 19.06
CA GLN A 94 19.21 19.51 20.40
C GLN A 94 20.66 19.17 20.75
N ARG A 95 21.15 17.98 20.35
CA ARG A 95 22.56 17.60 20.52
C ARG A 95 23.49 18.48 19.69
N GLY A 96 23.16 18.71 18.41
CA GLY A 96 23.97 19.57 17.53
C GLY A 96 23.95 21.06 17.89
N MET A 97 23.07 21.50 18.79
CA MET A 97 23.06 22.87 19.34
C MET A 97 23.84 23.00 20.66
N ALA A 98 24.16 21.88 21.30
CA ALA A 98 24.90 21.84 22.56
C ALA A 98 26.42 21.70 22.35
N ASP A 99 26.84 21.33 21.13
CA ASP A 99 28.22 21.34 20.61
C ASP A 99 28.55 22.69 19.95
#